data_AF-A0A365U8M3-F1
#
_entry.id   AF-A0A365U8M3-F1
#
_cell.length_a   1.000
_cell.length_b   1.000
_cell.length_c   1.000
_cell.angle_alpha   90.00
_cell.angle_beta   90.00
_cell.angle_gamma   90.00
#
_symmetry.space_group_name_H-M   'P 1'
#
loop_
_entity.id
_entity.type
_entity.pdbx_description
1 polymer ?
#
loop_
_entity_poly.entity_id
_entity_poly.type
_entity_poly.pdbx_seq_one_letter_code
_entity_poly.pdbx_strand_id
1 'polypeptide(L)'
;MEKGGAAMTEDRMPGGEALLGVFDHVYVVNLPERTDRLADSERNFRRIGLSHDHPRVTVYPAHRPSERGEFPTIGTRGCFLSHMGVLERALSEGHAHFLLMEDDADFASGFGTLMPQLARALGGRDWGMLYGWNPARYGLPRTEARRIGWNCPLSGR
;
A
#
# COMPACT_ATOMS: atom_id res chain seq x y z
N MET A 1 5.91 -38.42 31.50
CA MET A 1 7.12 -37.74 31.01
C MET A 1 7.35 -38.26 29.60
N GLU A 2 7.33 -37.49 28.53
CA GLU A 2 7.49 -36.05 28.33
C GLU A 2 6.47 -35.54 27.31
N LYS A 3 6.01 -34.30 27.52
CA LYS A 3 5.29 -33.52 26.52
C LYS A 3 6.32 -33.01 25.52
N GLY A 4 6.29 -33.52 24.30
CA GLY A 4 6.93 -32.87 23.16
C GLY A 4 6.14 -31.62 22.80
N GLY A 5 6.46 -30.49 23.44
CA GLY A 5 5.95 -29.19 23.03
C GLY A 5 6.50 -28.87 21.64
N ALA A 6 5.65 -28.98 20.63
CA ALA A 6 5.94 -28.38 19.34
C ALA A 6 6.13 -26.88 19.59
N ALA A 7 7.35 -26.40 19.37
CA ALA A 7 7.62 -24.99 19.29
C ALA A 7 6.66 -24.41 18.24
N MET A 8 5.81 -23.48 18.66
CA MET A 8 5.04 -22.63 17.76
C MET A 8 6.06 -21.99 16.82
N THR A 9 6.10 -22.43 15.57
CA THR A 9 6.87 -21.77 14.52
C THR A 9 6.44 -20.31 14.51
N GLU A 10 7.38 -19.38 14.63
CA GLU A 10 7.12 -17.94 14.50
C GLU A 10 6.32 -17.72 13.22
N ASP A 11 5.02 -17.53 13.40
CA ASP A 11 4.04 -17.71 12.37
C ASP A 11 4.23 -16.63 11.31
N ARG A 12 4.42 -17.07 10.07
CA ARG A 12 4.79 -16.22 8.94
C ARG A 12 3.51 -15.52 8.48
N MET A 13 3.05 -14.54 9.25
CA MET A 13 1.87 -13.72 8.94
C MET A 13 1.92 -13.31 7.47
N PRO A 14 0.93 -13.70 6.63
CA PRO A 14 0.87 -13.30 5.24
C PRO A 14 0.97 -11.77 5.13
N GLY A 15 1.65 -11.26 4.10
CA GLY A 15 1.92 -9.82 3.96
C GLY A 15 0.65 -8.96 4.03
N GLY A 16 -0.48 -9.50 3.56
CA GLY A 16 -1.79 -8.88 3.65
C GLY A 16 -2.34 -8.74 5.06
N GLU A 17 -2.19 -9.77 5.90
CA GLU A 17 -2.62 -9.70 7.29
C GLU A 17 -1.77 -8.68 8.08
N ALA A 18 -0.45 -8.68 7.84
CA ALA A 18 0.43 -7.68 8.44
C ALA A 18 0.10 -6.25 7.99
N LEU A 19 -0.25 -6.07 6.71
CA LEU A 19 -0.72 -4.79 6.19
C LEU A 19 -1.97 -4.30 6.92
N LEU A 20 -2.96 -5.19 7.06
CA LEU A 20 -4.21 -4.90 7.76
C LEU A 20 -4.09 -4.85 9.28
N GLY A 21 -2.92 -5.21 9.84
CA GLY A 21 -2.58 -4.95 11.23
C GLY A 21 -2.08 -3.52 11.46
N VAL A 22 -1.64 -2.83 10.41
CA VAL A 22 -1.22 -1.42 10.45
C VAL A 22 -2.37 -0.49 10.04
N PHE A 23 -3.08 -0.85 8.98
CA PHE A 23 -4.15 -0.04 8.41
C PHE A 23 -5.49 -0.72 8.68
N ASP A 24 -6.40 0.02 9.31
CA ASP A 24 -7.77 -0.44 9.53
C ASP A 24 -8.58 -0.49 8.22
N HIS A 25 -8.18 0.29 7.21
CA HIS A 25 -8.80 0.27 5.88
C HIS A 25 -7.82 0.51 4.72
N VAL A 26 -8.15 -0.03 3.54
CA VAL A 26 -7.37 0.14 2.31
C VAL A 26 -8.29 0.63 1.19
N TYR A 27 -7.92 1.76 0.59
CA TYR A 27 -8.57 2.30 -0.60
C TYR A 27 -7.70 2.09 -1.83
N VAL A 28 -8.29 1.50 -2.88
CA VAL A 28 -7.70 1.34 -4.21
C VAL A 28 -8.42 2.28 -5.16
N VAL A 29 -7.74 3.34 -5.61
CA VAL A 29 -8.28 4.30 -6.57
C VAL A 29 -8.20 3.71 -7.98
N ASN A 30 -9.35 3.61 -8.64
CA ASN A 30 -9.46 3.06 -10.00
C ASN A 30 -10.53 3.80 -10.79
N LEU A 31 -10.25 4.10 -12.06
CA LEU A 31 -11.29 4.57 -12.98
C LEU A 31 -12.25 3.42 -13.29
N PRO A 32 -13.58 3.56 -13.09
CA PRO A 32 -14.53 2.46 -13.28
C PRO A 32 -14.47 1.78 -14.65
N GLU A 33 -14.12 2.54 -15.69
CA GLU A 33 -13.96 2.04 -17.05
C GLU A 33 -12.65 1.24 -17.28
N ARG A 34 -11.66 1.33 -16.38
CA ARG A 34 -10.37 0.62 -16.44
C ARG A 34 -10.43 -0.70 -15.70
N THR A 35 -11.32 -1.57 -16.15
CA THR A 35 -11.49 -2.94 -15.63
C THR A 35 -10.25 -3.81 -15.82
N ASP A 36 -9.43 -3.51 -16.83
CA ASP A 36 -8.12 -4.12 -17.06
C ASP A 36 -7.16 -3.86 -15.90
N ARG A 37 -7.00 -2.58 -15.49
CA ARG A 37 -6.13 -2.23 -14.34
C ARG A 37 -6.69 -2.72 -13.02
N LEU A 38 -8.01 -2.73 -12.86
CA LEU A 38 -8.61 -3.29 -11.66
C LEU A 38 -8.31 -4.80 -11.54
N ALA A 39 -8.41 -5.55 -12.64
CA ALA A 39 -8.04 -6.96 -12.67
C ALA A 39 -6.55 -7.19 -12.39
N ASP A 40 -5.67 -6.28 -12.82
CA ASP A 40 -4.24 -6.34 -12.51
C ASP A 40 -3.97 -6.09 -11.03
N SER A 41 -4.60 -5.07 -10.46
CA SER A 41 -4.56 -4.77 -9.03
C SER A 41 -5.06 -5.95 -8.19
N GLU A 42 -6.17 -6.59 -8.57
CA GLU A 42 -6.69 -7.77 -7.87
C GLU A 42 -5.68 -8.94 -7.87
N ARG A 43 -4.97 -9.15 -8.99
CA ARG A 43 -3.89 -10.16 -9.02
C ARG A 43 -2.73 -9.80 -8.09
N ASN A 44 -2.42 -8.51 -7.94
CA ASN A 44 -1.39 -8.05 -7.00
C ASN A 44 -1.83 -8.26 -5.54
N PHE A 45 -3.09 -7.96 -5.20
CA PHE A 45 -3.66 -8.22 -3.87
C PHE A 45 -3.62 -9.71 -3.52
N ARG A 46 -3.96 -10.59 -4.47
CA ARG A 46 -3.89 -12.05 -4.25
C ARG A 46 -2.49 -12.55 -3.91
N ARG A 47 -1.44 -11.92 -4.45
CA ARG A 47 -0.04 -12.29 -4.13
C ARG A 47 0.33 -12.08 -2.68
N ILE A 48 -0.37 -11.20 -1.97
CA ILE A 48 -0.14 -10.92 -0.54
C ILE A 48 -1.21 -11.55 0.36
N GLY A 49 -2.13 -12.34 -0.20
CA GLY A 49 -3.21 -12.99 0.55
C GLY A 49 -4.41 -12.08 0.83
N LEU A 50 -4.62 -11.02 0.05
CA LEU A 50 -5.81 -10.16 0.09
C LEU A 50 -6.59 -10.25 -1.22
N SER A 51 -7.74 -9.57 -1.25
CA SER A 51 -8.59 -9.37 -2.43
C SER A 51 -9.38 -8.08 -2.26
N HIS A 52 -9.87 -7.51 -3.36
CA HIS A 52 -10.81 -6.39 -3.35
C HIS A 52 -12.14 -6.72 -2.67
N ASP A 53 -12.50 -8.00 -2.56
CA ASP A 53 -13.71 -8.45 -1.85
C ASP A 53 -13.55 -8.46 -0.32
N HIS A 54 -12.33 -8.21 0.19
CA HIS A 54 -12.09 -8.16 1.63
C HIS A 54 -12.82 -6.94 2.25
N PRO A 55 -13.50 -7.08 3.41
CA PRO A 55 -14.36 -6.01 3.97
C PRO A 55 -13.63 -4.71 4.33
N ARG A 56 -12.32 -4.78 4.56
CA ARG A 56 -11.43 -3.63 4.80
C ARG A 56 -10.76 -3.07 3.54
N VAL A 57 -11.19 -3.51 2.36
CA VAL A 57 -10.70 -3.02 1.07
C VAL A 57 -11.85 -2.36 0.34
N THR A 58 -11.62 -1.18 -0.21
CA THR A 58 -12.60 -0.45 -1.02
C THR A 58 -11.97 -0.01 -2.32
N VAL A 59 -12.56 -0.44 -3.42
CA VAL A 59 -12.26 0.13 -4.74
C VAL A 59 -12.98 1.48 -4.82
N TYR A 60 -12.21 2.56 -4.77
CA TYR A 60 -12.73 3.92 -4.82
C TYR A 60 -12.81 4.39 -6.29
N PRO A 61 -13.97 4.88 -6.76
CA PRO A 61 -14.11 5.36 -8.13
C PRO A 61 -13.31 6.65 -8.34
N ALA A 62 -12.26 6.57 -9.13
CA ALA A 62 -11.39 7.71 -9.42
C ALA A 62 -12.14 8.81 -10.18
N HIS A 63 -11.78 10.06 -9.89
CA HIS A 63 -12.31 11.23 -10.56
C HIS A 63 -11.63 11.42 -11.93
N ARG A 64 -12.44 11.54 -12.98
CA ARG A 64 -12.01 11.90 -14.33
C ARG A 64 -12.52 13.29 -14.73
N PRO A 65 -11.82 14.38 -14.36
CA PRO A 65 -12.24 15.72 -14.76
C PRO A 65 -12.18 15.87 -16.28
N SER A 66 -13.07 16.70 -16.84
CA SER A 66 -13.13 17.00 -18.28
C SER A 66 -12.00 17.93 -18.76
N GLU A 67 -11.40 18.68 -17.83
CA GLU A 67 -10.34 19.65 -18.11
C GLU A 67 -9.27 19.67 -17.01
N ARG A 68 -8.07 20.14 -17.35
CA ARG A 68 -6.94 20.17 -16.40
C ARG A 68 -7.02 21.31 -15.37
N GLY A 69 -7.76 22.39 -15.65
CA GLY A 69 -7.71 23.60 -14.84
C GLY A 69 -6.28 24.13 -14.68
N GLU A 70 -5.88 24.42 -13.45
CA GLU A 70 -4.52 24.89 -13.11
C GLU A 70 -3.48 23.77 -13.00
N PHE A 71 -3.90 22.50 -13.09
CA PHE A 71 -2.99 21.37 -12.99
C PHE A 71 -2.18 21.16 -14.28
N PRO A 72 -1.00 20.53 -14.18
CA PRO A 72 -0.17 20.20 -15.36
C PRO A 72 -0.92 19.35 -16.39
N THR A 73 -1.71 18.38 -15.94
CA THR A 73 -2.50 17.50 -16.82
C THR A 73 -3.87 17.20 -16.23
N ILE A 74 -4.80 16.74 -17.08
CA ILE A 74 -6.12 16.24 -16.67
C ILE A 74 -5.94 15.09 -15.65
N GLY A 75 -4.99 14.20 -15.91
CA GLY A 75 -4.69 13.08 -15.01
C GLY A 75 -4.20 13.53 -13.65
N THR A 76 -3.31 14.53 -13.59
CA THR A 76 -2.82 15.09 -12.31
C THR A 76 -3.95 15.68 -11.48
N ARG A 77 -4.89 16.40 -12.12
CA ARG A 77 -6.10 16.88 -11.44
C ARG A 77 -6.98 15.71 -10.96
N GLY A 78 -7.15 14.69 -11.80
CA GLY A 78 -7.91 13.48 -11.46
C GLY A 78 -7.36 12.76 -10.23
N CYS A 79 -6.04 12.52 -10.19
CA CYS A 79 -5.37 11.94 -9.01
C CYS A 79 -5.56 12.81 -7.77
N PHE A 80 -5.34 14.13 -7.88
CA PHE A 80 -5.54 15.05 -6.76
C PHE A 80 -6.97 14.97 -6.20
N LEU A 81 -7.98 15.08 -7.06
CA LEU A 81 -9.39 15.01 -6.63
C LEU A 81 -9.75 13.65 -6.04
N SER A 82 -9.24 12.56 -6.62
CA SER A 82 -9.47 11.21 -6.09
C SER A 82 -8.83 11.01 -4.74
N HIS A 83 -7.61 11.52 -4.54
CA HIS A 83 -6.93 11.43 -3.26
C HIS A 83 -7.66 12.23 -2.20
N MET A 84 -8.06 13.47 -2.52
CA MET A 84 -8.86 14.30 -1.62
C MET A 84 -10.18 13.61 -1.24
N GLY A 85 -10.88 13.01 -2.21
CA GLY A 85 -12.13 12.29 -1.94
C GLY A 85 -11.95 11.06 -1.04
N VAL A 86 -10.83 10.33 -1.16
CA VAL A 86 -10.48 9.24 -0.23
C VAL A 86 -10.16 9.79 1.16
N LEU A 87 -9.39 10.87 1.27
CA LEU A 87 -9.06 11.50 2.57
C LEU A 87 -10.32 11.94 3.30
N GLU A 88 -11.21 12.66 2.62
CA GLU A 88 -12.49 13.12 3.17
C GLU A 88 -13.36 11.95 3.63
N ARG A 89 -13.44 10.89 2.80
CA ARG A 89 -14.18 9.67 3.14
C ARG A 89 -13.61 8.99 4.36
N ALA A 90 -12.30 8.77 4.40
CA ALA A 90 -11.64 8.07 5.50
C ALA A 90 -11.83 8.81 6.83
N LEU A 91 -11.74 10.15 6.81
CA LEU A 91 -12.03 11.00 7.96
C LEU A 91 -13.50 10.87 8.40
N SER A 92 -14.45 10.88 7.46
CA SER A 92 -15.88 10.74 7.77
C SER A 92 -16.25 9.35 8.31
N GLU A 93 -15.55 8.31 7.89
CA GLU A 93 -15.73 6.92 8.34
C GLU A 93 -14.97 6.63 9.66
N GLY A 94 -14.12 7.56 10.12
CA GLY A 94 -13.44 7.47 11.41
C GLY A 94 -12.23 6.52 11.43
N HIS A 95 -11.61 6.28 10.28
CA HIS A 95 -10.41 5.44 10.16
C HIS A 95 -9.24 6.10 10.88
N ALA A 96 -8.53 5.33 11.72
CA ALA A 96 -7.38 5.84 12.46
C ALA A 96 -6.12 5.81 11.59
N HIS A 97 -5.93 4.72 10.84
CA HIS A 97 -4.85 4.52 9.90
C HIS A 97 -5.39 3.82 8.65
N PHE A 98 -5.31 4.47 7.50
CA PHE A 98 -5.73 3.87 6.23
C PHE A 98 -4.60 3.92 5.19
N LEU A 99 -4.64 2.99 4.25
CA LEU A 99 -3.80 3.00 3.06
C LEU A 99 -4.60 3.55 1.88
N LEU A 100 -4.01 4.50 1.16
CA LEU A 100 -4.49 4.98 -0.13
C LEU A 100 -3.47 4.57 -1.20
N MET A 101 -3.93 3.83 -2.21
CA MET A 101 -3.10 3.44 -3.35
C MET A 101 -3.85 3.56 -4.69
N GLU A 102 -3.12 3.77 -5.76
CA GLU A 102 -3.63 3.70 -7.13
C GLU A 102 -3.67 2.24 -7.61
N ASP A 103 -4.52 1.95 -8.59
CA ASP A 103 -4.66 0.64 -9.25
C ASP A 103 -3.41 0.16 -10.01
N ASP A 104 -2.44 1.03 -10.30
CA ASP A 104 -1.14 0.64 -10.88
C ASP A 104 0.00 0.50 -9.86
N ALA A 105 -0.29 0.64 -8.56
CA ALA A 105 0.63 0.27 -7.51
C ALA A 105 0.78 -1.26 -7.42
N ASP A 106 1.97 -1.71 -7.03
CA ASP A 106 2.30 -3.13 -6.92
C ASP A 106 3.09 -3.39 -5.62
N PHE A 107 3.03 -4.64 -5.16
CA PHE A 107 3.74 -5.12 -3.99
C PHE A 107 5.09 -5.70 -4.40
N ALA A 108 6.16 -5.20 -3.78
CA ALA A 108 7.51 -5.71 -4.01
C ALA A 108 7.60 -7.23 -3.78
N SER A 109 8.51 -7.92 -4.47
CA SER A 109 8.67 -9.38 -4.36
C SER A 109 8.95 -9.86 -2.93
N GLY A 110 9.54 -9.03 -2.08
CA GLY A 110 9.79 -9.29 -0.66
C GLY A 110 8.68 -8.81 0.29
N PHE A 111 7.53 -8.35 -0.21
CA PHE A 111 6.51 -7.69 0.59
C PHE A 111 6.04 -8.53 1.78
N GLY A 112 5.76 -9.82 1.58
CA GLY A 112 5.35 -10.71 2.68
C GLY A 112 6.37 -10.84 3.82
N THR A 113 7.66 -10.64 3.52
CA THR A 113 8.73 -10.65 4.53
C THR A 113 8.93 -9.26 5.17
N LEU A 114 8.77 -8.20 4.37
CA LEU A 114 9.05 -6.82 4.79
C LEU A 114 7.88 -6.18 5.56
N MET A 115 6.64 -6.45 5.16
CA MET A 115 5.46 -5.83 5.76
C MET A 115 5.32 -6.14 7.25
N PRO A 116 5.52 -7.38 7.74
CA PRO A 116 5.51 -7.64 9.19
C PRO A 116 6.61 -6.88 9.96
N GLN A 117 7.77 -6.65 9.34
CA GLN A 117 8.85 -5.88 9.95
C GLN A 117 8.50 -4.39 10.03
N LEU A 118 7.92 -3.86 8.94
CA LEU A 118 7.43 -2.50 8.90
C LEU A 118 6.31 -2.28 9.93
N ALA A 119 5.36 -3.21 10.03
CA ALA A 119 4.27 -3.16 11.01
C ALA A 119 4.80 -3.06 12.45
N ARG A 120 5.80 -3.88 12.81
CA ARG A 120 6.48 -3.80 14.11
C ARG A 120 7.20 -2.46 14.31
N ALA A 121 7.87 -1.96 13.27
CA ALA A 121 8.59 -0.69 13.36
C ALA A 121 7.65 0.51 13.53
N LEU A 122 6.46 0.46 12.93
CA LEU A 122 5.42 1.49 13.05
C LEU A 122 4.70 1.42 14.39
N GLY A 123 4.41 0.23 14.92
CA GLY A 123 3.71 0.07 16.21
C GLY A 123 4.44 0.67 17.41
N GLY A 124 5.75 0.92 17.30
CA GLY A 124 6.55 1.59 18.34
C GLY A 124 6.76 3.09 18.11
N ARG A 125 6.05 3.72 17.15
CA ARG A 125 6.27 5.10 16.73
C ARG A 125 4.97 5.87 16.61
N ASP A 126 5.03 7.16 16.92
CA ASP A 126 4.01 8.12 16.54
C ASP A 126 4.31 8.63 15.13
N TRP A 127 3.49 8.27 14.14
CA TRP A 127 3.68 8.62 12.74
C TRP A 127 2.40 9.22 12.16
N GLY A 128 2.55 10.30 11.38
CA GLY A 128 1.42 10.94 10.70
C GLY A 128 1.21 10.47 9.26
N MET A 129 2.29 10.13 8.54
CA MET A 129 2.20 9.69 7.15
C MET A 129 3.33 8.73 6.79
N LEU A 130 3.00 7.69 6.04
CA LEU A 130 3.95 6.73 5.46
C LEU A 130 3.89 6.80 3.93
N TYR A 131 5.04 7.02 3.29
CA TYR A 131 5.15 6.96 1.84
C TYR A 131 5.64 5.58 1.39
N GLY A 132 4.76 4.79 0.79
CA GLY A 132 5.02 3.42 0.29
C GLY A 132 5.70 3.36 -1.09
N TRP A 133 6.53 4.33 -1.43
CA TRP A 133 7.15 4.45 -2.76
C TRP A 133 8.61 4.00 -2.78
N ASN A 134 9.05 3.38 -3.87
CA ASN A 134 10.44 2.99 -4.07
C ASN A 134 11.23 4.07 -4.85
N PRO A 135 12.14 4.82 -4.21
CA PRO A 135 12.90 5.88 -4.85
C PRO A 135 13.87 5.39 -5.93
N ALA A 136 14.26 4.11 -5.91
CA ALA A 136 15.18 3.55 -6.90
C ALA A 136 14.59 3.49 -8.32
N ARG A 137 13.26 3.46 -8.47
CA ARG A 137 12.59 3.35 -9.77
C ARG A 137 12.57 4.67 -10.55
N TYR A 138 12.81 5.81 -9.89
CA TYR A 138 12.72 7.15 -10.49
C TYR A 138 14.01 7.98 -10.29
N GLY A 139 15.13 7.33 -10.01
CA GLY A 139 16.45 7.95 -10.17
C GLY A 139 16.93 8.84 -9.04
N LEU A 140 16.41 8.71 -7.81
CA LEU A 140 17.09 9.37 -6.68
C LEU A 140 18.49 8.77 -6.50
N PRO A 141 19.55 9.60 -6.48
CA PRO A 141 20.92 9.13 -6.30
C PRO A 141 21.04 8.26 -5.04
N ARG A 142 21.75 7.13 -5.14
CA ARG A 142 21.98 6.16 -4.05
C ARG A 142 22.50 6.80 -2.75
N THR A 143 23.05 8.01 -2.81
CA THR A 143 23.55 8.79 -1.69
C THR A 143 22.44 9.27 -0.74
N GLU A 144 21.24 9.57 -1.22
CA GLU A 144 20.12 10.00 -0.36
C GLU A 144 19.37 8.81 0.25
N ALA A 145 19.26 7.69 -0.46
CA ALA A 145 18.65 6.46 0.06
C ALA A 145 19.35 5.93 1.33
N ARG A 146 20.69 6.08 1.41
CA ARG A 146 21.47 5.76 2.63
C ARG A 146 21.19 6.69 3.79
N ARG A 147 20.83 7.96 3.53
CA ARG A 147 20.58 8.98 4.56
C ARG A 147 19.29 8.72 5.33
N ILE A 148 18.31 8.07 4.70
CA ILE A 148 17.04 7.62 5.32
C ILE A 148 17.09 6.16 5.82
N GLY A 149 18.28 5.56 5.92
CA GLY A 149 18.46 4.22 6.47
C GLY A 149 18.05 3.07 5.55
N TRP A 150 17.81 3.31 4.26
CA TRP A 150 17.41 2.25 3.32
C TRP A 150 18.64 1.52 2.77
N ASN A 151 18.84 0.28 3.22
CA ASN A 151 19.85 -0.62 2.66
C ASN A 151 19.13 -1.66 1.77
N CYS A 152 19.03 -1.38 0.47
CA CYS A 152 18.41 -2.30 -0.50
C CYS A 152 19.31 -3.55 -0.69
N PRO A 153 18.88 -4.78 -0.35
CA PRO A 153 19.72 -5.98 -0.46
C PRO A 153 19.70 -6.64 -1.83
N LEU A 154 19.08 -6.04 -2.86
CA LEU A 154 19.06 -6.66 -4.20
C LEU A 154 20.36 -6.37 -4.96
N SER A 155 21.42 -7.05 -4.54
CA SER A 155 22.58 -7.34 -5.38
C SER A 155 22.44 -8.78 -5.90
N GLY A 156 21.91 -8.92 -7.10
CA GLY A 156 21.88 -10.18 -7.83
C GLY A 156 21.62 -9.84 -9.29
N ARG A 157 22.64 -10.04 -10.12
CA ARG A 157 22.64 -9.81 -11.56
C ARG A 157 21.55 -10.61 -12.26
#